data_AF-A0A448YVQ1-F1
#
_entry.id   AF-A0A448YVQ1-F1
#
_cell.length_a   1.000
_cell.length_b   1.000
_cell.length_c   1.000
_cell.angle_alpha   90.00
_cell.angle_beta   90.00
_cell.angle_gamma   90.00
#
_symmetry.space_group_name_H-M   'P 1'
#
loop_
_entity.id
_entity.type
_entity.pdbx_description
1 polymer ?
#
loop_
_entity_poly.entity_id
_entity_poly.type
_entity_poly.pdbx_seq_one_letter_code
_entity_poly.pdbx_strand_id
1 'polypeptide(L)'
;MTRNNLSRRMTTLGVATLAYAALVAPMSTSAFMNPTCTAKKLSGPTATTLYYMPLDQVSDFYQNFPLQSAVLTCGVKASVADTIAQVKPQLEEQKNERQQQHEASLSTFSQREGGITQRAPRHASDDSLEEQSRHRFDFAKSVSSGNKQCIGWEATRNLAYVLYGGIFVGLMSHIEYNMIFPAIFGQEKTFEIIVKEVCFDNLIVAPTMWLPPAYFIKACVYSASSDEDSGPGGIFREGLEKYLADVRDNQLLQKYWSIWFPAHSISFSVVPDHLRVAFMASISFFWFILFSSVSSQGDAGAGEKTTRVQ
;
A
#
# COMPACT_ATOMS: atom_id res chain seq x y z
N MET A 1 44.27 -10.33 -32.50
CA MET A 1 43.83 -9.05 -31.87
C MET A 1 42.38 -8.71 -32.30
N THR A 2 41.39 -9.60 -32.11
CA THR A 2 40.00 -9.35 -32.61
C THR A 2 38.97 -10.28 -31.94
N ARG A 3 38.94 -10.35 -30.60
CA ARG A 3 37.90 -11.12 -29.87
C ARG A 3 37.12 -10.36 -28.78
N ASN A 4 37.47 -9.10 -28.49
CA ASN A 4 36.92 -8.38 -27.32
C ASN A 4 35.77 -7.40 -27.63
N ASN A 5 35.36 -7.22 -28.89
CA ASN A 5 34.31 -6.24 -29.25
C ASN A 5 32.90 -6.81 -29.42
N LEU A 6 32.74 -8.14 -29.47
CA LEU A 6 31.42 -8.77 -29.66
C LEU A 6 30.62 -8.90 -28.35
N SER A 7 31.31 -9.11 -27.21
CA SER A 7 30.66 -9.29 -25.91
C SER A 7 30.03 -8.00 -25.35
N ARG A 8 30.57 -6.82 -25.68
CA ARG A 8 30.04 -5.52 -25.22
C ARG A 8 28.81 -5.02 -25.99
N ARG A 9 28.55 -5.54 -27.20
CA ARG A 9 27.37 -5.12 -28.00
C ARG A 9 26.12 -5.96 -27.73
N MET A 10 26.26 -7.15 -27.12
CA MET A 10 25.12 -7.98 -26.74
C MET A 10 24.48 -7.60 -25.40
N THR A 11 25.23 -6.98 -24.49
CA THR A 11 24.72 -6.65 -23.14
C THR A 11 23.79 -5.44 -23.12
N THR A 12 24.03 -4.43 -23.96
CA THR A 12 23.20 -3.21 -23.98
C THR A 12 21.93 -3.34 -24.83
N LEU A 13 21.93 -4.13 -25.91
CA LEU A 13 20.70 -4.41 -26.66
C LEU A 13 19.80 -5.45 -25.97
N GLY A 14 20.37 -6.39 -25.21
CA GLY A 14 19.61 -7.44 -24.52
C GLY A 14 18.70 -6.90 -23.40
N VAL A 15 19.20 -5.97 -22.58
CA VAL A 15 18.47 -5.47 -21.40
C VAL A 15 17.27 -4.59 -21.80
N ALA A 16 17.44 -3.72 -22.79
CA ALA A 16 16.32 -2.90 -23.29
C ALA A 16 15.26 -3.73 -24.01
N THR A 17 15.66 -4.77 -24.73
CA THR A 17 14.73 -5.66 -25.45
C THR A 17 13.99 -6.60 -24.50
N LEU A 18 14.61 -7.07 -23.41
CA LEU A 18 13.94 -7.87 -22.37
C LEU A 18 12.95 -7.05 -21.54
N ALA A 19 13.28 -5.80 -21.20
CA ALA A 19 12.35 -4.89 -20.53
C ALA A 19 11.12 -4.57 -21.41
N TYR A 20 11.33 -4.39 -22.72
CA TYR A 20 10.25 -4.14 -23.68
C TYR A 20 9.43 -5.40 -23.99
N ALA A 21 10.05 -6.58 -24.09
CA ALA A 21 9.35 -7.84 -24.29
C ALA A 21 8.49 -8.25 -23.08
N ALA A 22 8.91 -7.94 -21.86
CA ALA A 22 8.08 -8.12 -20.66
C ALA A 22 6.88 -7.16 -20.61
N LEU A 23 7.01 -5.96 -21.22
CA LEU A 23 5.95 -4.96 -21.33
C LEU A 23 4.95 -5.23 -22.48
N VAL A 24 5.36 -5.98 -23.51
CA VAL A 24 4.60 -6.13 -24.78
C VAL A 24 4.26 -7.59 -25.13
N ALA A 25 4.68 -8.58 -24.34
CA ALA A 25 4.27 -9.97 -24.58
C ALA A 25 2.74 -10.10 -24.43
N PRO A 26 2.01 -10.51 -25.48
CA PRO A 26 0.62 -10.94 -25.31
C PRO A 26 0.65 -12.18 -24.41
N MET A 27 0.17 -12.05 -23.17
CA MET A 27 -0.09 -13.22 -22.32
C MET A 27 -1.15 -14.07 -23.04
N SER A 28 -0.69 -15.10 -23.75
CA SER A 28 -1.55 -16.13 -24.31
C SER A 28 -2.15 -16.90 -23.13
N THR A 29 -3.38 -16.56 -22.75
CA THR A 29 -4.14 -17.10 -21.61
C THR A 29 -4.63 -18.54 -21.82
N SER A 30 -3.85 -19.39 -22.47
CA SER A 30 -4.28 -20.74 -22.86
C SER A 30 -3.25 -21.79 -22.46
N ALA A 31 -3.18 -22.10 -21.16
CA ALA A 31 -3.03 -23.46 -20.62
C ALA A 31 -2.76 -23.43 -19.10
N PHE A 32 -3.39 -24.36 -18.36
CA PHE A 32 -3.23 -24.71 -16.93
C PHE A 32 -3.79 -23.69 -15.91
N MET A 33 -4.73 -24.02 -15.00
CA MET A 33 -5.05 -25.29 -14.33
C MET A 33 -6.56 -25.52 -14.26
N ASN A 34 -7.01 -26.76 -14.48
CA ASN A 34 -8.26 -27.26 -13.91
C ASN A 34 -7.95 -27.79 -12.50
N PRO A 35 -8.27 -27.07 -11.41
CA PRO A 35 -8.39 -27.71 -10.12
C PRO A 35 -9.76 -28.42 -10.12
N THR A 36 -9.78 -29.73 -10.35
CA THR A 36 -10.95 -30.55 -10.02
C THR A 36 -11.05 -30.63 -8.49
N CYS A 37 -11.37 -29.51 -7.86
CA CYS A 37 -11.71 -29.47 -6.45
C CYS A 37 -13.18 -29.87 -6.34
N THR A 38 -13.42 -31.12 -5.96
CA THR A 38 -14.72 -31.63 -5.57
C THR A 38 -15.20 -30.86 -4.34
N ALA A 39 -15.88 -29.74 -4.58
CA ALA A 39 -16.50 -28.92 -3.55
C ALA A 39 -17.63 -29.72 -2.89
N LYS A 40 -17.32 -30.40 -1.78
CA LYS A 40 -18.32 -30.90 -0.85
C LYS A 40 -19.02 -29.70 -0.22
N LYS A 41 -20.35 -29.67 -0.36
CA LYS A 41 -21.25 -28.71 0.28
C LYS A 41 -21.17 -28.88 1.81
N LEU A 42 -20.27 -28.15 2.48
CA LEU A 42 -20.25 -28.07 3.93
C LEU A 42 -21.32 -27.07 4.38
N SER A 43 -22.47 -27.58 4.84
CA SER A 43 -23.44 -26.79 5.60
C SER A 43 -23.07 -26.88 7.09
N GLY A 44 -22.53 -25.80 7.63
CA GLY A 44 -22.35 -25.62 9.07
C GLY A 44 -21.62 -24.30 9.35
N PRO A 45 -21.90 -23.61 10.47
CA PRO A 45 -21.12 -22.47 10.92
C PRO A 45 -19.77 -23.00 11.43
N THR A 46 -18.84 -23.22 10.51
CA THR A 46 -17.50 -23.70 10.81
C THR A 46 -16.73 -22.58 11.48
N ALA A 47 -16.55 -22.68 12.80
CA ALA A 47 -15.52 -21.94 13.51
C ALA A 47 -14.24 -22.06 12.69
N THR A 48 -13.71 -20.92 12.24
CA THR A 48 -12.51 -20.86 11.39
C THR A 48 -11.33 -21.37 12.22
N THR A 49 -11.12 -22.68 12.24
CA THR A 49 -9.91 -23.28 12.77
C THR A 49 -8.78 -22.72 11.91
N LEU A 50 -8.04 -21.75 12.46
CA LEU A 50 -6.80 -21.25 11.90
C LEU A 50 -5.90 -22.47 11.70
N TYR A 51 -5.82 -22.94 10.45
CA TYR A 51 -4.98 -24.07 10.11
C TYR A 51 -3.53 -23.57 10.19
N TYR A 52 -2.84 -23.95 11.26
CA TYR A 52 -1.44 -23.62 11.44
C TYR A 52 -0.63 -24.40 10.41
N MET A 53 -0.11 -23.71 9.39
CA MET A 53 0.79 -24.31 8.42
C MET A 53 2.20 -24.37 9.04
N PRO A 54 2.80 -25.55 9.19
CA PRO A 54 4.19 -25.69 9.63
C PRO A 54 5.14 -24.87 8.74
N LEU A 55 6.20 -24.28 9.32
CA LEU A 55 7.11 -23.36 8.61
C LEU A 55 7.88 -24.06 7.46
N ASP A 56 8.14 -25.35 7.61
CA ASP A 56 8.68 -26.23 6.57
C ASP A 56 7.76 -26.29 5.35
N GLN A 57 6.45 -26.46 5.52
CA GLN A 57 5.50 -26.47 4.40
C GLN A 57 5.43 -25.12 3.69
N VAL A 58 5.56 -24.01 4.43
CA VAL A 58 5.63 -22.67 3.84
C VAL A 58 6.90 -22.54 3.01
N SER A 59 8.05 -22.94 3.54
CA SER A 59 9.32 -22.94 2.80
C SER A 59 9.23 -23.80 1.53
N ASP A 60 8.68 -25.01 1.63
CA ASP A 60 8.48 -25.92 0.50
C ASP A 60 7.57 -25.30 -0.57
N PHE A 61 6.55 -24.53 -0.18
CA PHE A 61 5.71 -23.82 -1.12
C PHE A 61 6.50 -22.77 -1.92
N TYR A 62 7.35 -21.98 -1.27
CA TYR A 62 8.20 -21.00 -1.97
C TYR A 62 9.26 -21.66 -2.86
N GLN A 63 9.79 -22.81 -2.46
CA GLN A 63 10.77 -23.55 -3.26
C GLN A 63 10.15 -24.20 -4.49
N ASN A 64 9.00 -24.87 -4.33
CA ASN A 64 8.36 -25.64 -5.40
C ASN A 64 7.54 -24.76 -6.35
N PHE A 65 7.02 -23.63 -5.87
CA PHE A 65 6.15 -22.73 -6.63
C PHE A 65 6.63 -21.27 -6.53
N PRO A 66 7.87 -20.95 -6.96
CA PRO A 66 8.47 -19.64 -6.74
C PRO A 66 7.72 -18.50 -7.44
N LEU A 67 7.14 -18.77 -8.61
CA LEU A 67 6.36 -17.77 -9.34
C LEU A 67 5.00 -17.53 -8.68
N GLN A 68 4.27 -18.60 -8.34
CA GLN A 68 2.95 -18.51 -7.74
C GLN A 68 3.04 -17.88 -6.35
N SER A 69 4.05 -18.27 -5.56
CA SER A 69 4.30 -17.69 -4.24
C SER A 69 4.67 -16.20 -4.32
N ALA A 70 5.47 -15.78 -5.31
CA ALA A 70 5.76 -14.37 -5.56
C ALA A 70 4.49 -13.55 -5.87
N VAL A 71 3.67 -14.02 -6.81
CA VAL A 71 2.41 -13.36 -7.19
C VAL A 71 1.45 -13.29 -6.00
N LEU A 72 1.30 -14.40 -5.27
CA LEU A 72 0.41 -14.46 -4.11
C LEU A 72 0.87 -13.49 -3.01
N THR A 73 2.16 -13.51 -2.67
CA THR A 73 2.72 -12.70 -1.59
C THR A 73 2.60 -11.22 -1.88
N CYS A 74 2.99 -10.80 -3.09
CA CYS A 74 2.94 -9.40 -3.47
C CYS A 74 1.50 -8.89 -3.64
N GLY A 75 0.59 -9.74 -4.13
CA GLY A 75 -0.84 -9.43 -4.25
C GLY A 75 -1.52 -9.28 -2.89
N VAL A 76 -1.32 -10.23 -1.97
CA VAL A 76 -1.87 -10.17 -0.60
C VAL A 76 -1.31 -8.95 0.14
N LYS A 77 0.00 -8.71 0.08
CA LYS A 77 0.62 -7.51 0.63
C LYS A 77 -0.05 -6.24 0.11
N ALA A 78 -0.21 -6.12 -1.21
CA ALA A 78 -0.82 -4.94 -1.81
C ALA A 78 -2.26 -4.74 -1.35
N SER A 79 -3.05 -5.83 -1.25
CA SER A 79 -4.41 -5.76 -0.72
C SER A 79 -4.47 -5.24 0.72
N VAL A 80 -3.59 -5.77 1.58
CA VAL A 80 -3.59 -5.40 3.00
C VAL A 80 -3.14 -3.95 3.17
N ALA A 81 -2.08 -3.55 2.47
CA ALA A 81 -1.59 -2.18 2.50
C ALA A 81 -2.65 -1.17 2.02
N ASP A 82 -3.34 -1.48 0.92
CA ASP A 82 -4.44 -0.64 0.43
C ASP A 82 -5.58 -0.59 1.44
N THR A 83 -6.02 -1.73 1.98
CA THR A 83 -7.09 -1.79 3.00
C THR A 83 -6.76 -0.93 4.22
N ILE A 84 -5.52 -0.98 4.73
CA ILE A 84 -5.07 -0.12 5.83
C ILE A 84 -5.13 1.36 5.43
N ALA A 85 -4.71 1.68 4.20
CA ALA A 85 -4.77 3.03 3.67
C ALA A 85 -6.22 3.56 3.53
N GLN A 86 -7.20 2.70 3.23
CA GLN A 86 -8.61 3.11 3.17
C GLN A 86 -9.23 3.32 4.56
N VAL A 87 -8.86 2.48 5.53
CA VAL A 87 -9.48 2.47 6.86
C VAL A 87 -8.94 3.58 7.76
N LYS A 88 -7.65 3.90 7.65
CA LYS A 88 -7.00 4.86 8.56
C LYS A 88 -7.64 6.27 8.52
N PRO A 89 -7.89 6.90 7.35
CA PRO A 89 -8.52 8.22 7.30
C PRO A 89 -9.91 8.25 7.94
N GLN A 90 -10.72 7.23 7.70
CA GLN A 90 -12.07 7.11 8.26
C GLN A 90 -12.06 6.99 9.79
N LEU A 91 -11.08 6.27 10.33
CA LEU A 91 -10.93 6.13 11.78
C LEU A 91 -10.54 7.46 12.44
N GLU A 92 -9.64 8.22 11.82
CA GLU A 92 -9.24 9.55 12.32
C GLU A 92 -10.39 10.57 12.23
N GLU A 93 -11.18 10.55 11.16
CA GLU A 93 -12.38 11.38 11.02
C GLU A 93 -13.40 11.08 12.12
N GLN A 94 -13.72 9.80 12.36
CA GLN A 94 -14.63 9.40 13.45
C GLN A 94 -14.10 9.80 14.83
N LYS A 95 -12.78 9.75 15.04
CA LYS A 95 -12.16 10.17 16.30
C LYS A 95 -12.31 11.69 16.49
N ASN A 96 -12.09 12.47 15.44
CA ASN A 96 -12.26 13.93 15.45
C ASN A 96 -13.73 14.32 15.71
N GLU A 97 -14.69 13.66 15.06
CA GLU A 97 -16.13 13.89 15.30
C GLU A 97 -16.52 13.58 16.75
N ARG A 98 -16.05 12.47 17.32
CA ARG A 98 -16.30 12.13 18.73
C ARG A 98 -15.70 13.16 19.68
N GLN A 99 -14.52 13.67 19.36
CA GLN A 99 -13.89 14.72 20.16
C GLN A 99 -14.70 16.03 20.10
N GLN A 100 -15.14 16.45 18.91
CA GLN A 100 -15.99 17.64 18.75
C GLN A 100 -17.34 17.50 19.46
N GLN A 101 -17.97 16.32 19.38
CA GLN A 101 -19.21 16.03 20.11
C GLN A 101 -19.00 16.08 21.63
N HIS A 102 -17.87 15.57 22.12
CA HIS A 102 -17.53 15.63 23.52
C HIS A 102 -17.32 17.07 24.00
N GLU A 103 -16.57 17.88 23.26
CA GLU A 103 -16.35 19.30 23.56
C GLU A 103 -17.67 20.11 23.52
N ALA A 104 -18.55 19.83 22.56
CA ALA A 104 -19.89 20.46 22.49
C ALA A 104 -20.79 20.05 23.67
N SER A 105 -20.68 18.82 24.16
CA SER A 105 -21.43 18.38 25.34
C SER A 105 -20.95 19.05 26.63
N LEU A 106 -19.62 19.27 26.76
CA LEU A 106 -19.02 19.94 27.90
C LEU A 106 -19.35 21.44 27.93
N SER A 107 -19.33 22.11 26.77
CA SER A 107 -19.72 23.53 26.69
C SER A 107 -21.20 23.74 27.03
N THR A 108 -22.08 22.83 26.59
CA THR A 108 -23.51 22.83 26.96
C THR A 108 -23.72 22.62 28.45
N PHE A 109 -22.93 21.74 29.09
CA PHE A 109 -22.99 21.50 30.53
C PHE A 109 -22.53 22.72 31.34
N SER A 110 -21.40 23.32 30.97
CA SER A 110 -20.83 24.52 31.63
C SER A 110 -21.79 25.71 31.58
N GLN A 111 -22.47 25.93 30.46
CA GLN A 111 -23.45 27.02 30.32
C GLN A 111 -24.68 26.83 31.25
N ARG A 112 -25.01 25.57 31.61
CA ARG A 112 -26.12 25.27 32.51
C ARG A 112 -25.77 25.52 33.98
N GLU A 113 -24.53 25.28 34.40
CA GLU A 113 -24.09 25.53 35.79
C GLU A 113 -23.94 27.04 36.10
N GLY A 114 -23.53 27.85 35.12
CA GLY A 114 -23.39 29.30 35.30
C GLY A 114 -24.71 30.06 35.56
N GLY A 115 -25.87 29.42 35.36
CA GLY A 115 -27.19 30.03 35.58
C GLY A 115 -27.81 29.83 36.97
N ILE A 116 -27.18 29.09 37.88
CA ILE A 116 -27.75 28.71 39.20
C ILE A 116 -27.34 29.72 40.29
N THR A 117 -27.39 31.02 39.99
CA THR A 117 -27.21 32.06 41.01
C THR A 117 -28.53 32.81 41.22
N GLN A 118 -29.13 32.59 42.40
CA GLN A 118 -30.33 33.24 42.95
C GLN A 118 -31.71 32.91 42.32
N ARG A 119 -32.25 31.73 42.62
CA ARG A 119 -33.71 31.56 42.68
C ARG A 119 -34.11 30.99 44.04
N ALA A 120 -34.93 31.74 44.76
CA ALA A 120 -35.40 31.43 46.11
C ALA A 120 -36.12 30.07 46.19
N PRO A 121 -36.05 29.35 47.33
CA PRO A 121 -36.60 28.02 47.49
C PRO A 121 -38.13 28.07 47.35
N ARG A 122 -38.67 27.45 46.30
CA ARG A 122 -40.09 27.12 46.19
C ARG A 122 -40.24 25.61 46.32
N HIS A 123 -41.25 25.22 47.10
CA HIS A 123 -41.69 23.85 47.36
C HIS A 123 -41.54 22.93 46.13
N ALA A 124 -40.68 21.92 46.27
CA ALA A 124 -40.44 20.91 45.26
C ALA A 124 -41.60 19.90 45.24
N SER A 125 -42.30 19.82 44.11
CA SER A 125 -43.27 18.77 43.78
C SER A 125 -42.57 17.68 42.95
N ASP A 126 -42.90 16.41 43.24
CA ASP A 126 -42.24 15.19 42.73
C ASP A 126 -42.22 15.02 41.19
N ASP A 127 -42.99 15.78 40.43
CA ASP A 127 -43.14 15.61 38.97
C ASP A 127 -41.86 15.94 38.16
N SER A 128 -40.88 16.65 38.74
CA SER A 128 -39.70 17.12 38.00
C SER A 128 -38.62 16.05 37.73
N LEU A 129 -38.65 14.92 38.45
CA LEU A 129 -37.65 13.84 38.28
C LEU A 129 -37.94 12.93 37.07
N GLU A 130 -39.21 12.76 36.67
CA GLU A 130 -39.57 11.97 35.49
C GLU A 130 -39.13 12.66 34.19
N GLU A 131 -39.30 13.98 34.11
CA GLU A 131 -39.04 14.74 32.87
C GLU A 131 -37.54 14.81 32.55
N GLN A 132 -36.69 14.92 33.57
CA GLN A 132 -35.24 14.86 33.41
C GLN A 132 -34.75 13.46 32.97
N SER A 133 -35.45 12.40 33.38
CA SER A 133 -35.13 11.02 33.02
C SER A 133 -35.49 10.70 31.57
N ARG A 134 -36.62 11.22 31.06
CA ARG A 134 -37.01 11.07 29.64
C ARG A 134 -36.02 11.72 28.69
N HIS A 135 -35.53 12.92 29.01
CA HIS A 135 -34.55 13.63 28.18
C HIS A 135 -33.19 12.92 28.05
N ARG A 136 -32.74 12.21 29.10
CA ARG A 136 -31.51 11.39 29.03
C ARG A 136 -31.68 10.16 28.15
N PHE A 137 -32.87 9.57 28.14
CA PHE A 137 -33.15 8.36 27.35
C PHE A 137 -33.22 8.66 25.85
N ASP A 138 -33.82 9.78 25.46
CA ASP A 138 -33.89 10.20 24.05
C ASP A 138 -32.52 10.62 23.48
N PHE A 139 -31.67 11.24 24.31
CA PHE A 139 -30.28 11.53 23.94
C PHE A 139 -29.47 10.25 23.69
N ALA A 140 -29.58 9.25 24.59
CA ALA A 140 -28.90 7.97 24.41
C ALA A 140 -29.37 7.23 23.14
N LYS A 141 -30.66 7.33 22.80
CA LYS A 141 -31.23 6.75 21.59
C LYS A 141 -30.76 7.48 20.32
N SER A 142 -30.62 8.80 20.37
CA SER A 142 -30.05 9.63 19.30
C SER A 142 -28.58 9.30 19.03
N VAL A 143 -27.76 9.09 20.07
CA VAL A 143 -26.35 8.68 19.94
C VAL A 143 -26.23 7.26 19.35
N SER A 144 -27.16 6.36 19.69
CA SER A 144 -27.17 4.99 19.16
C SER A 144 -27.72 4.87 17.73
N SER A 145 -28.49 5.85 17.25
CA SER A 145 -28.97 5.91 15.86
C SER A 145 -27.98 6.57 14.90
N GLY A 146 -26.74 6.83 15.35
CA GLY A 146 -25.63 7.23 14.50
C GLY A 146 -25.52 6.28 13.30
N ASN A 147 -25.73 6.87 12.13
CA ASN A 147 -25.75 6.23 10.82
C ASN A 147 -24.55 5.27 10.73
N LYS A 148 -24.81 3.95 10.59
CA LYS A 148 -23.74 3.00 10.25
C LYS A 148 -23.30 3.33 8.84
N GLN A 149 -22.43 4.32 8.68
CA GLN A 149 -21.68 4.49 7.45
C GLN A 149 -20.88 3.20 7.28
N CYS A 150 -21.37 2.35 6.38
CA CYS A 150 -20.61 1.21 5.92
C CYS A 150 -19.31 1.77 5.38
N ILE A 151 -18.18 1.29 5.93
CA ILE A 151 -16.84 1.56 5.40
C ILE A 151 -16.92 1.34 3.90
N GLY A 152 -16.80 2.42 3.13
CA GLY A 152 -16.85 2.41 1.67
C GLY A 152 -15.59 1.77 1.14
N TRP A 153 -15.45 0.45 1.33
CA TRP A 153 -14.31 -0.31 0.87
C TRP A 153 -14.37 -0.38 -0.66
N GLU A 154 -13.39 0.26 -1.29
CA GLU A 154 -13.30 0.33 -2.75
C GLU A 154 -12.72 -0.97 -3.29
N ALA A 155 -13.58 -1.96 -3.48
CA ALA A 155 -13.23 -3.29 -3.98
C ALA A 155 -12.44 -3.22 -5.29
N THR A 156 -12.86 -2.35 -6.20
CA THR A 156 -12.22 -2.15 -7.51
C THR A 156 -10.79 -1.65 -7.39
N ARG A 157 -10.55 -0.67 -6.49
CA ARG A 157 -9.20 -0.15 -6.22
C ARG A 157 -8.32 -1.24 -5.60
N ASN A 158 -8.83 -1.95 -4.60
CA ASN A 158 -8.10 -3.04 -3.97
C ASN A 158 -7.74 -4.14 -4.98
N LEU A 159 -8.68 -4.52 -5.84
CA LEU A 159 -8.45 -5.49 -6.91
C LEU A 159 -7.35 -5.01 -7.87
N ALA A 160 -7.35 -3.73 -8.26
CA ALA A 160 -6.29 -3.16 -9.09
C ALA A 160 -4.91 -3.26 -8.40
N TYR A 161 -4.83 -2.97 -7.10
CA TYR A 161 -3.59 -3.14 -6.34
C TYR A 161 -3.17 -4.60 -6.20
N VAL A 162 -4.11 -5.54 -6.06
CA VAL A 162 -3.82 -6.98 -6.04
C VAL A 162 -3.26 -7.45 -7.38
N LEU A 163 -3.87 -7.02 -8.49
CA LEU A 163 -3.40 -7.39 -9.84
C LEU A 163 -2.04 -6.77 -10.13
N TYR A 164 -1.84 -5.49 -9.80
CA TYR A 164 -0.56 -4.84 -9.96
C TYR A 164 0.53 -5.44 -9.07
N GLY A 165 0.26 -5.56 -7.77
CA GLY A 165 1.20 -6.12 -6.81
C GLY A 165 1.52 -7.58 -7.12
N GLY A 166 0.50 -8.39 -7.39
CA GLY A 166 0.68 -9.80 -7.67
C GLY A 166 1.32 -10.04 -9.03
N ILE A 167 0.63 -9.65 -10.10
CA ILE A 167 1.06 -10.00 -11.46
C ILE A 167 2.28 -9.18 -11.85
N PHE A 168 2.23 -7.86 -11.82
CA PHE A 168 3.37 -7.06 -12.29
C PHE A 168 4.56 -7.16 -11.31
N VAL A 169 4.37 -6.79 -10.04
CA VAL A 169 5.50 -6.73 -9.10
C VAL A 169 6.01 -8.13 -8.75
N GLY A 170 5.13 -9.10 -8.48
CA GLY A 170 5.51 -10.47 -8.17
C GLY A 170 6.25 -11.17 -9.32
N LEU A 171 5.71 -11.12 -10.55
CA LEU A 171 6.34 -11.75 -11.72
C LEU A 171 7.68 -11.08 -12.05
N MET A 172 7.73 -9.74 -12.10
CA MET A 172 8.96 -9.02 -12.44
C MET A 172 10.05 -9.25 -11.41
N SER A 173 9.71 -9.27 -10.11
CA SER A 173 10.68 -9.58 -9.04
C SER A 173 11.24 -11.01 -9.19
N HIS A 174 10.39 -11.98 -9.57
CA HIS A 174 10.85 -13.34 -9.78
C HIS A 174 11.82 -13.43 -10.98
N ILE A 175 11.46 -12.83 -12.11
CA ILE A 175 12.29 -12.79 -13.32
C ILE A 175 13.62 -12.10 -13.02
N GLU A 176 13.58 -10.95 -12.34
CA GLU A 176 14.77 -10.19 -11.98
C GLU A 176 15.74 -11.01 -11.13
N TYR A 177 15.28 -11.47 -9.96
CA TYR A 177 16.17 -12.08 -8.97
C TYR A 177 16.56 -13.53 -9.29
N ASN A 178 15.73 -14.28 -10.01
CA ASN A 178 15.99 -15.71 -10.28
C ASN A 178 16.49 -15.98 -11.71
N MET A 179 16.25 -15.08 -12.66
CA MET A 179 16.67 -15.28 -14.05
C MET A 179 17.72 -14.26 -14.47
N ILE A 180 17.43 -12.97 -14.32
CA ILE A 180 18.29 -11.90 -14.86
C ILE A 180 19.58 -11.79 -14.05
N PHE A 181 19.49 -11.72 -12.71
CA PHE A 181 20.67 -11.48 -11.87
C PHE A 181 21.66 -12.66 -11.94
N PRO A 182 21.22 -13.93 -11.80
CA PRO A 182 22.11 -15.07 -11.98
C PRO A 182 22.74 -15.15 -13.38
N ALA A 183 22.02 -14.70 -14.42
CA ALA A 183 22.53 -14.69 -15.79
C ALA A 183 23.59 -13.58 -16.02
N ILE A 184 23.46 -12.43 -15.36
CA ILE A 184 24.38 -11.29 -15.53
C ILE A 184 25.60 -11.41 -14.61
N PHE A 185 25.39 -11.77 -13.34
CA PHE A 185 26.42 -11.70 -12.30
C PHE A 185 26.96 -13.08 -11.88
N GLY A 186 26.29 -14.17 -12.27
CA GLY A 186 26.62 -15.53 -11.86
C GLY A 186 25.85 -15.97 -10.60
N GLN A 187 26.04 -17.23 -10.20
CA GLN A 187 25.38 -17.81 -9.02
C GLN A 187 26.21 -17.72 -7.73
N GLU A 188 27.44 -17.19 -7.83
CA GLU A 188 28.35 -17.11 -6.69
C GLU A 188 27.96 -15.97 -5.74
N LYS A 189 27.93 -16.24 -4.43
CA LYS A 189 27.61 -15.26 -3.38
C LYS A 189 28.87 -14.58 -2.83
N THR A 190 29.77 -14.13 -3.70
CA THR A 190 30.93 -13.36 -3.26
C THR A 190 30.52 -11.93 -2.88
N PHE A 191 31.23 -11.31 -1.94
CA PHE A 191 30.93 -9.94 -1.52
C PHE A 191 30.97 -8.94 -2.69
N GLU A 192 31.89 -9.13 -3.64
CA GLU A 192 31.98 -8.29 -4.84
C GLU A 192 30.73 -8.41 -5.72
N ILE A 193 30.21 -9.64 -5.92
CA ILE A 193 28.99 -9.87 -6.70
C ILE A 193 27.80 -9.21 -5.99
N ILE A 194 27.67 -9.40 -4.67
CA ILE A 194 26.59 -8.81 -3.87
C ILE A 194 26.59 -7.27 -4.02
N VAL A 195 27.75 -6.62 -3.89
CA VAL A 195 27.84 -5.16 -4.06
C VAL A 195 27.45 -4.73 -5.49
N LYS A 196 27.83 -5.50 -6.52
CA LYS A 196 27.42 -5.23 -7.91
C LYS A 196 25.91 -5.38 -8.11
N GLU A 197 25.31 -6.44 -7.58
CA GLU A 197 23.86 -6.68 -7.64
C GLU A 197 23.10 -5.54 -6.94
N VAL A 198 23.47 -5.21 -5.70
CA VAL A 198 22.85 -4.12 -4.92
C VAL A 198 22.94 -2.78 -5.67
N CYS A 199 24.12 -2.42 -6.17
CA CYS A 199 24.33 -1.18 -6.89
C CYS A 199 23.58 -1.15 -8.22
N PHE A 200 23.59 -2.25 -8.98
CA PHE A 200 22.89 -2.34 -10.27
C PHE A 200 21.38 -2.17 -10.07
N ASP A 201 20.83 -2.88 -9.11
CA ASP A 201 19.41 -2.80 -8.78
C ASP A 201 19.02 -1.38 -8.32
N ASN A 202 19.71 -0.83 -7.32
CA ASN A 202 19.33 0.47 -6.74
C ASN A 202 19.61 1.67 -7.65
N LEU A 203 20.65 1.62 -8.49
CA LEU A 203 21.07 2.76 -9.32
C LEU A 203 20.52 2.69 -10.75
N ILE A 204 20.23 1.49 -11.26
CA ILE A 204 19.79 1.30 -12.65
C ILE A 204 18.37 0.76 -12.68
N VAL A 205 18.11 -0.41 -12.10
CA VAL A 205 16.80 -1.07 -12.25
C VAL A 205 15.71 -0.29 -11.54
N ALA A 206 15.89 0.07 -10.27
CA ALA A 206 14.87 0.76 -9.51
C ALA A 206 14.42 2.11 -10.10
N PRO A 207 15.32 3.04 -10.46
CA PRO A 207 14.92 4.33 -11.03
C PRO A 207 14.32 4.24 -12.44
N THR A 208 14.59 3.17 -13.18
CA THR A 208 14.14 3.04 -14.58
C THR A 208 12.94 2.12 -14.73
N MET A 209 12.87 1.04 -13.96
CA MET A 209 11.89 -0.04 -14.11
C MET A 209 10.87 -0.05 -12.98
N TRP A 210 11.25 0.24 -11.74
CA TRP A 210 10.34 0.07 -10.59
C TRP A 210 9.58 1.35 -10.24
N LEU A 211 10.26 2.49 -10.18
CA LEU A 211 9.63 3.75 -9.77
C LEU A 211 8.67 4.33 -10.84
N PRO A 212 9.03 4.43 -12.13
CA PRO A 212 8.15 5.09 -13.10
C PRO A 212 6.77 4.44 -13.27
N PRO A 213 6.63 3.09 -13.36
CA PRO A 213 5.31 2.46 -13.47
C PRO A 213 4.40 2.73 -12.28
N ALA A 214 4.94 2.90 -11.07
CA ALA A 214 4.13 3.23 -9.90
C ALA A 214 3.47 4.63 -10.04
N TYR A 215 4.20 5.60 -10.60
CA TYR A 215 3.65 6.93 -10.90
C TYR A 215 2.65 6.90 -12.04
N PHE A 216 2.90 6.08 -13.06
CA PHE A 216 1.97 5.87 -14.15
C PHE A 216 0.63 5.30 -13.65
N ILE A 217 0.66 4.26 -12.83
CA ILE A 217 -0.56 3.66 -12.27
C ILE A 217 -1.28 4.65 -11.36
N LYS A 218 -0.53 5.41 -10.57
CA LYS A 218 -1.11 6.50 -9.78
C LYS A 218 -1.86 7.48 -10.68
N ALA A 219 -1.25 7.93 -11.78
CA ALA A 219 -1.94 8.77 -12.75
C ALA A 219 -3.19 8.06 -13.31
N CYS A 220 -3.10 6.81 -13.77
CA CYS A 220 -4.27 6.08 -14.26
C CYS A 220 -5.43 6.00 -13.24
N VAL A 221 -5.13 5.79 -11.95
CA VAL A 221 -6.15 5.66 -10.90
C VAL A 221 -6.80 7.01 -10.56
N TYR A 222 -6.03 8.10 -10.52
CA TYR A 222 -6.53 9.42 -10.11
C TYR A 222 -7.00 10.31 -11.27
N SER A 223 -6.44 10.15 -12.48
CA SER A 223 -6.85 10.91 -13.67
C SER A 223 -8.23 10.49 -14.18
N ALA A 224 -8.75 9.32 -13.78
CA ALA A 224 -10.11 8.88 -14.11
C ALA A 224 -11.21 9.84 -13.60
N SER A 225 -10.87 10.76 -12.68
CA SER A 225 -11.79 11.75 -12.12
C SER A 225 -11.63 13.16 -12.72
N SER A 226 -10.61 13.38 -13.56
CA SER A 226 -10.14 14.72 -13.95
C SER A 226 -10.20 14.85 -15.47
N ASP A 227 -11.26 15.48 -15.99
CA ASP A 227 -11.51 15.81 -17.41
C ASP A 227 -11.36 14.68 -18.46
N GLU A 228 -12.49 14.34 -19.08
CA GLU A 228 -12.68 13.24 -20.05
C GLU A 228 -11.81 13.33 -21.33
N ASP A 229 -11.14 14.44 -21.56
CA ASP A 229 -10.44 14.73 -22.83
C ASP A 229 -8.93 14.38 -22.81
N SER A 230 -8.42 13.89 -21.68
CA SER A 230 -7.01 13.50 -21.55
C SER A 230 -6.77 12.09 -22.10
N GLY A 231 -6.45 11.99 -23.39
CA GLY A 231 -6.06 10.72 -24.02
C GLY A 231 -4.89 10.00 -23.31
N PRO A 232 -4.59 8.74 -23.63
CA PRO A 232 -3.60 7.92 -22.92
C PRO A 232 -2.19 8.51 -22.87
N GLY A 233 -1.82 9.34 -23.86
CA GLY A 233 -0.55 10.07 -23.85
C GLY A 233 -0.46 11.15 -22.77
N GLY A 234 -1.58 11.76 -22.38
CA GLY A 234 -1.65 12.74 -21.30
C GLY A 234 -1.35 12.11 -19.94
N ILE A 235 -1.96 10.96 -19.63
CA ILE A 235 -1.76 10.23 -18.38
C ILE A 235 -0.29 9.82 -18.20
N PHE A 236 0.34 9.33 -19.27
CA PHE A 236 1.76 8.96 -19.24
C PHE A 236 2.65 10.17 -18.96
N ARG A 237 2.38 11.29 -19.65
CA ARG A 237 3.13 12.53 -19.46
C ARG A 237 2.97 13.10 -18.05
N GLU A 238 1.74 13.11 -17.52
CA GLU A 238 1.45 13.55 -16.15
C GLU A 238 2.21 12.70 -15.12
N GLY A 239 2.13 11.37 -15.22
CA GLY A 239 2.85 10.45 -14.34
C GLY A 239 4.37 10.66 -14.38
N LEU A 240 4.93 10.86 -15.58
CA LEU A 240 6.37 11.08 -15.77
C LEU A 240 6.83 12.45 -15.25
N GLU A 241 6.07 13.52 -15.54
CA GLU A 241 6.37 14.87 -15.03
C GLU A 241 6.36 14.88 -13.49
N LYS A 242 5.39 14.20 -12.88
CA LYS A 242 5.30 14.06 -11.42
C LYS A 242 6.44 13.24 -10.84
N TYR A 243 6.83 12.14 -11.49
CA TYR A 243 8.00 11.36 -11.08
C TYR A 243 9.27 12.21 -11.11
N LEU A 244 9.52 12.94 -12.20
CA LEU A 244 10.70 13.80 -12.33
C LEU A 244 10.71 14.94 -11.30
N ALA A 245 9.54 15.54 -11.03
CA ALA A 245 9.38 16.54 -9.98
C ALA A 245 9.71 15.96 -8.60
N ASP A 246 9.21 14.77 -8.25
CA ASP A 246 9.50 14.15 -6.95
C ASP A 246 10.97 13.73 -6.80
N VAL A 247 11.61 13.29 -7.89
CA VAL A 247 13.04 13.00 -7.90
C VAL A 247 13.86 14.27 -7.63
N ARG A 248 13.51 15.39 -8.28
CA ARG A 248 14.25 16.65 -8.17
C ARG A 248 13.98 17.38 -6.85
N ASP A 249 12.70 17.50 -6.49
CA ASP A 249 12.24 18.43 -5.46
C ASP A 249 12.01 17.72 -4.11
N ASN A 250 11.60 16.45 -4.13
CA ASN A 250 11.25 15.69 -2.91
C ASN A 250 12.32 14.68 -2.47
N GLN A 251 13.47 14.66 -3.14
CA GLN A 251 14.59 13.74 -2.89
C GLN A 251 14.12 12.27 -2.85
N LEU A 252 13.18 11.91 -3.74
CA LEU A 252 12.57 10.58 -3.77
C LEU A 252 13.64 9.46 -3.79
N LEU A 253 14.66 9.60 -4.64
CA LEU A 253 15.72 8.59 -4.77
C LEU A 253 16.56 8.46 -3.51
N GLN A 254 16.86 9.56 -2.81
CA GLN A 254 17.64 9.51 -1.58
C GLN A 254 16.88 8.76 -0.47
N LYS A 255 15.58 9.05 -0.34
CA LYS A 255 14.69 8.32 0.58
C LYS A 255 14.60 6.85 0.22
N TYR A 256 14.43 6.55 -1.07
CA TYR A 256 14.41 5.19 -1.59
C TYR A 256 15.70 4.44 -1.25
N TRP A 257 16.85 5.00 -1.61
CA TRP A 257 18.17 4.40 -1.35
C TRP A 257 18.44 4.16 0.13
N SER A 258 17.99 5.07 1.01
CA SER A 258 18.19 4.90 2.46
C SER A 258 17.57 3.63 3.03
N ILE A 259 16.51 3.12 2.40
CA ILE A 259 15.79 1.92 2.83
C ILE A 259 16.23 0.70 2.00
N TRP A 260 16.36 0.87 0.70
CA TRP A 260 16.55 -0.25 -0.22
C TRP A 260 17.99 -0.74 -0.33
N PHE A 261 19.00 0.12 -0.13
CA PHE A 261 20.40 -0.36 -0.10
C PHE A 261 20.64 -1.37 1.04
N PRO A 262 20.28 -1.08 2.30
CA PRO A 262 20.43 -2.05 3.38
C PRO A 262 19.60 -3.31 3.17
N ALA A 263 18.34 -3.16 2.72
CA ALA A 263 17.45 -4.28 2.47
C ALA A 263 18.01 -5.22 1.38
N HIS A 264 18.48 -4.68 0.26
CA HIS A 264 19.05 -5.47 -0.83
C HIS A 264 20.37 -6.13 -0.42
N SER A 265 21.19 -5.42 0.37
CA SER A 265 22.41 -6.00 0.94
C SER A 265 22.10 -7.24 1.79
N ILE A 266 21.06 -7.20 2.64
CA ILE A 266 20.63 -8.35 3.44
C ILE A 266 20.03 -9.45 2.54
N SER A 267 19.21 -9.08 1.56
CA SER A 267 18.54 -10.05 0.68
C SER A 267 19.53 -10.87 -0.15
N PHE A 268 20.52 -10.22 -0.76
CA PHE A 268 21.49 -10.92 -1.60
C PHE A 268 22.51 -11.72 -0.79
N SER A 269 22.84 -11.28 0.43
CA SER A 269 23.81 -11.96 1.29
C SER A 269 23.22 -13.12 2.11
N VAL A 270 22.15 -12.87 2.86
CA VAL A 270 21.64 -13.81 3.90
C VAL A 270 20.41 -14.57 3.42
N VAL A 271 19.51 -13.93 2.66
CA VAL A 271 18.21 -14.51 2.34
C VAL A 271 18.35 -15.59 1.25
N PRO A 272 17.80 -16.81 1.47
CA PRO A 272 17.75 -17.85 0.45
C PRO A 272 16.98 -17.37 -0.79
N ASP A 273 17.42 -17.79 -1.98
CA ASP A 273 16.95 -17.23 -3.25
C ASP A 273 15.42 -17.32 -3.42
N HIS A 274 14.83 -18.45 -3.01
CA HIS A 274 13.38 -18.67 -3.04
C HIS A 274 12.57 -17.80 -2.07
N LEU A 275 13.19 -17.26 -1.01
CA LEU A 275 12.55 -16.37 -0.04
C LEU A 275 12.82 -14.88 -0.29
N ARG A 276 13.70 -14.53 -1.25
CA ARG A 276 14.05 -13.13 -1.53
C ARG A 276 12.83 -12.28 -1.85
N VAL A 277 11.92 -12.78 -2.69
CA VAL A 277 10.70 -12.04 -3.05
C VAL A 277 9.80 -11.82 -1.82
N ALA A 278 9.65 -12.82 -0.97
CA ALA A 278 8.86 -12.69 0.26
C ALA A 278 9.48 -11.67 1.23
N PHE A 279 10.80 -11.69 1.37
CA PHE A 279 11.54 -10.71 2.16
C PHE A 279 11.34 -9.28 1.62
N MET A 280 11.53 -9.05 0.31
CA MET A 280 11.33 -7.73 -0.30
C MET A 280 9.88 -7.26 -0.20
N ALA A 281 8.92 -8.17 -0.33
CA ALA A 281 7.51 -7.88 -0.11
C ALA A 281 7.25 -7.41 1.32
N SER A 282 7.88 -8.04 2.32
CA SER A 282 7.75 -7.61 3.72
C SER A 282 8.29 -6.19 3.95
N ILE A 283 9.46 -5.84 3.40
CA ILE A 283 10.03 -4.49 3.49
C ILE A 283 9.15 -3.47 2.76
N SER A 284 8.65 -3.82 1.57
CA SER A 284 7.72 -3.00 0.80
C SER A 284 6.44 -2.66 1.56
N PHE A 285 5.96 -3.58 2.40
CA PHE A 285 4.77 -3.36 3.22
C PHE A 285 4.99 -2.21 4.22
N PHE A 286 6.11 -2.25 4.95
CA PHE A 286 6.48 -1.19 5.88
C PHE A 286 6.73 0.14 5.17
N TRP A 287 7.38 0.08 4.00
CA TRP A 287 7.60 1.24 3.16
C TRP A 287 6.28 1.95 2.77
N PHE A 288 5.21 1.21 2.44
CA PHE A 288 3.90 1.81 2.18
C PHE A 288 3.29 2.51 3.41
N ILE A 289 3.45 1.94 4.60
CA ILE A 289 2.98 2.56 5.85
C ILE A 289 3.73 3.87 6.12
N LEU A 290 5.05 3.88 5.88
CA LEU A 290 5.86 5.09 6.02
C LEU A 290 5.45 6.15 5.01
N PHE A 291 5.23 5.79 3.75
CA PHE A 291 4.80 6.74 2.72
C PHE A 291 3.43 7.33 2.97
N SER A 292 2.49 6.55 3.50
CA SER A 292 1.19 7.05 3.93
C SER A 292 1.34 8.14 4.98
N SER A 293 2.31 7.99 5.90
CA SER A 293 2.55 8.95 6.98
C SER A 293 3.25 10.23 6.50
N VAL A 294 4.17 10.12 5.54
CA VAL A 294 4.84 11.30 4.96
C VAL A 294 3.88 12.10 4.09
N SER A 295 3.02 11.43 3.32
CA SER A 295 2.05 12.10 2.44
C SER A 295 1.05 12.95 3.25
N SER A 296 0.67 12.52 4.46
CA SER A 296 -0.24 13.28 5.33
C SER A 296 0.36 14.56 5.93
N GLN A 297 1.68 14.74 5.92
CA GLN A 297 2.32 15.93 6.53
C GLN A 297 2.35 17.13 5.58
N GLY A 298 2.24 16.92 4.27
CA GLY A 298 2.31 17.99 3.26
C GLY A 298 1.17 19.01 3.37
N ASP A 299 -0.02 18.56 3.77
CA ASP A 299 -1.22 19.41 3.78
C ASP A 299 -1.32 20.31 5.02
N ALA A 300 -0.75 19.88 6.15
CA ALA A 300 -0.78 20.65 7.39
C ALA A 300 0.11 21.92 7.34
N GLY A 301 1.21 21.89 6.59
CA GLY A 301 2.16 23.00 6.49
C GLY A 301 1.73 24.12 5.54
N ALA A 302 0.80 23.86 4.62
CA ALA A 302 0.32 24.84 3.64
C ALA A 302 -0.68 25.83 4.25
N GLY A 303 -1.42 25.43 5.30
CA GLY A 303 -2.40 26.29 5.97
C GLY A 303 -1.78 27.41 6.82
N GLU A 304 -0.55 27.24 7.32
CA GLU A 304 0.03 28.17 8.30
C GLU A 304 0.69 29.42 7.66
N LYS A 305 1.01 29.39 6.35
CA LYS A 305 1.66 30.54 5.69
C LYS A 305 0.71 31.63 5.19
N THR A 306 -0.60 31.40 5.20
CA THR A 306 -1.58 32.38 4.66
C THR A 306 -2.11 33.36 5.72
N THR A 307 -1.83 33.14 7.02
CA THR A 307 -2.43 33.94 8.11
C THR A 307 -1.51 35.06 8.65
N ARG A 308 -0.33 35.32 8.06
CA ARG A 308 0.59 36.40 8.50
C ARG A 308 0.79 37.51 7.47
N VAL A 309 -0.29 37.95 6.82
CA VAL A 309 -0.34 39.25 6.15
C VAL A 309 -1.67 39.93 6.44
N GLN A 310 -1.87 40.36 7.69
CA GLN A 310 -2.81 41.42 8.07
C GLN A 310 -2.21 42.23 9.21
#